data_AF-A0A9P4U8Q6-F1
#
_entry.id   AF-A0A9P4U8Q6-F1
#
_cell.length_a   1.000
_cell.length_b   1.000
_cell.length_c   1.000
_cell.angle_alpha   90.00
_cell.angle_beta   90.00
_cell.angle_gamma   90.00
#
_symmetry.space_group_name_H-M   'P 1'
#
loop_
_entity.id
_entity.type
_entity.pdbx_description
1 polymer ?
#
loop_
_entity_poly.entity_id
_entity_poly.type
_entity_poly.pdbx_seq_one_letter_code
_entity_poly.pdbx_strand_id
1 'polypeptide(L)'
;MDAAGLDGSIDRSAFKLIDHLQTPQYVRLYDETQKLKERVNDLTSYQQAHPRPSKNPSTREEVDAEKKIQNQLDQLEKRLRAQLAMTRTVYRACVMKIREEKAETAEKKAANDALILGLHNLKYEEQSLRSEIAAAQNYNHKYTKLPLIPTDAFVEKYSQYADASEHELTIARIEQEHQDRVELEARRQEKLKQKQKLIAEVKKSKDDLTRLDGMVEKFVEHFEPIRKVLATE
;
A
#
# COMPACT_ATOMS: atom_id res chain seq x y z
N MET A 1 -40.11 21.14 -7.62
CA MET A 1 -40.26 21.19 -6.16
C MET A 1 -38.93 20.76 -5.56
N ASP A 2 -38.07 21.59 -5.00
CA ASP A 2 -38.08 23.03 -4.77
C ASP A 2 -36.63 23.49 -4.78
N ALA A 3 -36.33 24.49 -5.61
CA ALA A 3 -35.10 25.26 -5.51
C ALA A 3 -35.27 26.21 -4.33
N ALA A 4 -34.95 25.75 -3.12
CA ALA A 4 -34.92 26.60 -1.93
C ALA A 4 -33.72 27.55 -2.03
N GLY A 5 -34.01 28.84 -1.99
CA GLY A 5 -33.09 29.93 -2.30
C GLY A 5 -31.85 29.97 -1.42
N LEU A 6 -30.70 30.03 -2.07
CA LEU A 6 -29.45 30.53 -1.51
C LEU A 6 -29.39 32.05 -1.70
N ASP A 7 -30.30 32.77 -1.05
CA ASP A 7 -30.05 34.17 -0.70
C ASP A 7 -29.93 34.24 0.82
N GLY A 8 -28.85 33.63 1.31
CA GLY A 8 -28.46 33.66 2.71
C GLY A 8 -27.91 35.04 3.04
N SER A 9 -28.79 36.03 3.14
CA SER A 9 -28.54 37.23 3.94
C SER A 9 -28.29 36.76 5.37
N ILE A 10 -27.02 36.46 5.69
CA ILE A 10 -26.59 36.18 7.06
C ILE A 10 -26.92 37.43 7.86
N ASP A 11 -27.93 37.31 8.73
CA ASP A 11 -28.30 38.38 9.63
C ASP A 11 -27.13 38.62 10.60
N ARG A 12 -26.28 39.59 10.26
CA ARG A 12 -25.07 39.93 11.01
C ARG A 12 -25.40 40.41 12.43
N SER A 13 -26.66 40.75 12.71
CA SER A 13 -27.13 41.13 14.04
C SER A 13 -27.30 39.92 14.99
N ALA A 14 -27.49 38.71 14.45
CA ALA A 14 -27.66 37.49 15.22
C ALA A 14 -26.33 36.86 15.67
N PHE A 15 -25.19 37.23 15.06
CA PHE A 15 -23.88 36.67 15.37
C PHE A 15 -23.25 37.39 16.59
N LYS A 16 -23.47 36.83 17.78
CA LYS A 16 -22.79 37.28 19.00
C LYS A 16 -21.42 36.62 19.10
N LEU A 17 -20.38 37.39 18.77
CA LEU A 17 -18.98 36.93 18.82
C LEU A 17 -18.60 36.31 20.18
N ILE A 18 -19.18 36.81 21.27
CA ILE A 18 -18.94 36.37 22.65
C ILE A 18 -19.25 34.88 22.84
N ASP A 19 -20.32 34.39 22.23
CA ASP A 19 -20.84 33.03 22.45
C ASP A 19 -19.90 31.96 21.86
N HIS A 20 -18.94 32.39 21.02
CA HIS A 20 -17.97 31.52 20.36
C HIS A 20 -16.53 31.67 20.90
N LEU A 21 -16.29 32.57 21.86
CA LEU A 21 -14.97 32.75 22.47
C LEU A 21 -14.78 31.79 23.65
N GLN A 22 -14.22 30.60 23.38
CA GLN A 22 -13.98 29.59 24.42
C GLN A 22 -12.75 29.90 25.28
N THR A 23 -11.75 30.58 24.74
CA THR A 23 -10.48 30.84 25.45
C THR A 23 -10.59 32.10 26.32
N PRO A 24 -10.22 32.03 27.61
CA PRO A 24 -10.39 33.15 28.56
C PRO A 24 -9.66 34.44 28.14
N GLN A 25 -8.61 34.34 27.33
CA GLN A 25 -7.86 35.49 26.86
C GLN A 25 -8.52 36.22 25.69
N TYR A 26 -9.23 35.49 24.84
CA TYR A 26 -10.01 36.12 23.77
C TYR A 26 -11.25 36.81 24.33
N VAL A 27 -11.88 36.23 25.36
CA VAL A 27 -12.94 36.90 26.13
C VAL A 27 -12.41 38.20 26.76
N ARG A 28 -11.27 38.14 27.43
CA ARG A 28 -10.65 39.36 28.01
C ARG A 28 -10.32 40.40 26.94
N LEU A 29 -9.80 40.01 25.79
CA LEU A 29 -9.53 40.94 24.69
C LEU A 29 -10.83 41.60 24.22
N TYR A 30 -11.89 40.82 24.05
CA TYR A 30 -13.20 41.31 23.68
C TYR A 30 -13.72 42.36 24.68
N ASP A 31 -13.71 42.05 25.97
CA ASP A 31 -14.16 42.96 27.02
C ASP A 31 -13.36 44.27 27.02
N GLU A 32 -12.03 44.18 26.92
CA GLU A 32 -11.16 45.36 26.89
C GLU A 32 -11.35 46.20 25.62
N THR A 33 -11.77 45.59 24.50
CA THR A 33 -12.15 46.33 23.28
C THR A 33 -13.53 46.99 23.39
N GLN A 34 -14.51 46.37 24.07
CA GLN A 34 -15.80 47.01 24.33
C GLN A 34 -15.64 48.23 25.24
N LYS A 35 -14.88 48.11 26.33
CA LYS A 35 -14.52 49.23 27.20
C LYS A 35 -13.78 50.35 26.45
N LEU A 36 -12.93 50.00 25.48
CA LEU A 36 -12.26 51.00 24.64
C LEU A 36 -13.27 51.75 23.76
N LYS A 37 -14.22 51.03 23.15
CA LYS A 37 -15.30 51.61 22.35
C LYS A 37 -16.18 52.55 23.17
N GLU A 38 -16.55 52.15 24.38
CA GLU A 38 -17.30 52.99 25.33
C GLU A 38 -16.53 54.29 25.62
N ARG A 39 -15.24 54.21 25.99
CA ARG A 39 -14.43 55.40 26.26
C ARG A 39 -14.25 56.33 25.06
N VAL A 40 -14.19 55.79 23.85
CA VAL A 40 -14.17 56.60 22.62
C VAL A 40 -15.50 57.33 22.45
N ASN A 41 -16.63 56.64 22.62
CA ASN A 41 -17.96 57.25 22.54
C ASN A 41 -18.16 58.33 23.62
N ASP A 42 -17.66 58.12 24.83
CA ASP A 42 -17.69 59.12 25.91
C ASP A 42 -16.91 60.39 25.54
N LEU A 43 -15.72 60.24 24.96
CA LEU A 43 -14.92 61.37 24.50
C LEU A 43 -15.61 62.11 23.35
N THR A 44 -16.13 61.37 22.36
CA THR A 44 -16.80 61.96 21.20
C THR A 44 -18.09 62.67 21.59
N SER A 45 -18.90 62.07 22.47
CA SER A 45 -20.13 62.71 22.98
C SER A 45 -19.82 63.96 23.81
N TYR A 46 -18.77 63.93 24.62
CA TYR A 46 -18.33 65.10 25.39
C TYR A 46 -17.83 66.24 24.49
N GLN A 47 -17.09 65.92 23.42
CA GLN A 47 -16.64 66.88 22.41
C GLN A 47 -17.80 67.48 21.59
N GLN A 48 -18.84 66.68 21.29
CA GLN A 48 -20.05 67.15 20.62
C GLN A 48 -20.88 68.07 21.52
N ALA A 49 -20.96 67.78 22.82
CA ALA A 49 -21.67 68.60 23.81
C ALA A 49 -20.97 69.94 24.08
N HIS A 50 -19.64 70.00 23.92
CA HIS A 50 -18.84 71.21 24.15
C HIS A 50 -18.02 71.57 22.90
N PRO A 51 -18.67 72.12 21.84
CA PRO A 51 -17.96 72.56 20.65
C PRO A 51 -17.01 73.72 20.97
N ARG A 52 -15.86 73.76 20.30
CA ARG A 52 -14.87 74.83 20.50
C ARG A 52 -15.49 76.20 20.18
N PRO A 53 -15.42 77.19 21.10
CA PRO A 53 -15.96 78.52 20.84
C PRO A 53 -15.18 79.20 19.70
N SER A 54 -15.86 79.93 18.81
CA SER A 54 -15.22 80.62 17.67
C SER A 54 -14.57 81.96 18.04
N LYS A 55 -14.78 82.44 19.26
CA LYS A 55 -14.20 83.67 19.80
C LYS A 55 -13.42 83.36 21.07
N ASN A 56 -12.30 84.06 21.26
CA ASN A 56 -11.54 84.01 22.50
C ASN A 56 -12.40 84.55 23.65
N PRO A 57 -12.38 83.89 24.83
CA PRO A 57 -13.20 84.28 25.97
C PRO A 57 -12.86 85.71 26.42
N SER A 58 -13.89 86.54 26.56
CA SER A 58 -13.75 87.96 26.93
C SER A 58 -14.00 88.19 28.42
N THR A 59 -14.69 87.26 29.09
CA THR A 59 -15.09 87.35 30.49
C THR A 59 -14.34 86.33 31.35
N ARG A 60 -13.94 86.69 32.58
CA ARG A 60 -13.21 85.79 33.51
C ARG A 60 -13.96 84.47 33.79
N GLU A 61 -15.29 84.52 33.82
CA GLU A 61 -16.14 83.34 34.00
C GLU A 61 -16.10 82.38 32.80
N GLU A 62 -16.00 82.92 31.58
CA GLU A 62 -15.85 82.13 30.34
C GLU A 62 -14.49 81.44 30.29
N VAL A 63 -13.42 82.12 30.73
CA VAL A 63 -12.08 81.55 30.86
C VAL A 63 -12.05 80.37 31.84
N ASP A 64 -12.73 80.51 32.98
CA ASP A 64 -12.77 79.45 34.00
C ASP A 64 -13.66 78.26 33.57
N ALA A 65 -14.72 78.50 32.77
CA ALA A 65 -15.52 77.45 32.16
C ALA A 65 -14.75 76.67 31.09
N GLU A 66 -14.00 77.35 30.22
CA GLU A 66 -13.16 76.71 29.20
C GLU A 66 -12.06 75.85 29.83
N LYS A 67 -11.42 76.33 30.90
CA LYS A 67 -10.44 75.53 31.67
C LYS A 67 -11.06 74.27 32.26
N LYS A 68 -12.30 74.33 32.76
CA LYS A 68 -13.00 73.13 33.28
C LYS A 68 -13.27 72.12 32.18
N ILE A 69 -13.70 72.58 31.00
CA ILE A 69 -13.93 71.72 29.82
C ILE A 69 -12.61 71.07 29.39
N GLN A 70 -11.54 71.85 29.30
CA GLN A 70 -10.21 71.35 28.93
C GLN A 70 -9.68 70.32 29.94
N ASN A 71 -9.84 70.58 31.24
CA ASN A 71 -9.43 69.64 32.29
C ASN A 71 -10.21 68.32 32.20
N GLN A 72 -11.51 68.36 31.88
CA GLN A 72 -12.33 67.16 31.70
C GLN A 72 -11.93 66.39 30.43
N LEU A 73 -11.64 67.10 29.32
CA LEU A 73 -11.08 66.49 28.11
C LEU A 73 -9.76 65.78 28.38
N ASP A 74 -8.83 66.44 29.08
CA ASP A 74 -7.54 65.85 29.43
C ASP A 74 -7.69 64.58 30.30
N GLN A 75 -8.67 64.55 31.21
CA GLN A 75 -8.97 63.36 32.01
C GLN A 75 -9.53 62.22 31.17
N LEU A 76 -10.46 62.50 30.26
CA LEU A 76 -11.03 61.50 29.35
C LEU A 76 -9.96 60.96 28.39
N GLU A 77 -9.12 61.82 27.84
CA GLU A 77 -7.99 61.41 27.00
C GLU A 77 -6.99 60.52 27.75
N LYS A 78 -6.65 60.85 29.00
CA LYS A 78 -5.76 60.02 29.83
C LYS A 78 -6.36 58.62 30.05
N ARG A 79 -7.66 58.54 30.36
CA ARG A 79 -8.38 57.26 30.51
C ARG A 79 -8.42 56.47 29.21
N LEU A 80 -8.61 57.13 28.08
CA LEU A 80 -8.59 56.49 26.76
C LEU A 80 -7.20 55.92 26.44
N ARG A 81 -6.14 56.71 26.64
CA ARG A 81 -4.75 56.27 26.42
C ARG A 81 -4.38 55.07 27.31
N ALA A 82 -4.80 55.09 28.58
CA ALA A 82 -4.61 53.96 29.50
C ALA A 82 -5.34 52.70 29.01
N GLN A 83 -6.60 52.82 28.58
CA GLN A 83 -7.37 51.69 28.05
C GLN A 83 -6.72 51.11 26.80
N LEU A 84 -6.30 51.96 25.88
CA LEU A 84 -5.64 51.58 24.64
C LEU A 84 -4.31 50.85 24.92
N ALA A 85 -3.56 51.24 25.94
CA ALA A 85 -2.38 50.51 26.39
C ALA A 85 -2.74 49.10 26.91
N MET A 86 -3.80 48.98 27.71
CA MET A 86 -4.29 47.69 28.21
C MET A 86 -4.73 46.76 27.07
N THR A 87 -5.54 47.26 26.14
CA THR A 87 -6.00 46.49 24.96
C THR A 87 -4.83 46.01 24.12
N ARG A 88 -3.81 46.85 23.89
CA ARG A 88 -2.60 46.45 23.14
C ARG A 88 -1.82 45.34 23.85
N THR A 89 -1.69 45.40 25.17
CA THR A 89 -1.01 44.37 25.94
C THR A 89 -1.74 43.03 25.87
N VAL A 90 -3.07 43.03 26.06
CA VAL A 90 -3.89 41.82 25.95
C VAL A 90 -3.85 41.26 24.52
N TYR A 91 -3.92 42.12 23.50
CA TYR A 91 -3.79 41.71 22.11
C TYR A 91 -2.47 40.99 21.82
N ARG A 92 -1.35 41.54 22.31
CA ARG A 92 -0.03 40.91 22.16
C ARG A 92 0.02 39.53 22.83
N ALA A 93 -0.57 39.39 24.02
CA ALA A 93 -0.65 38.11 24.71
C ALA A 93 -1.45 37.07 23.89
N CYS A 94 -2.59 37.47 23.32
CA CYS A 94 -3.37 36.60 22.43
C CYS A 94 -2.58 36.18 21.18
N VAL A 95 -1.83 37.10 20.56
CA VAL A 95 -1.00 36.77 19.39
C VAL A 95 0.10 35.76 19.73
N MET A 96 0.72 35.87 20.91
CA MET A 96 1.72 34.88 21.35
C MET A 96 1.09 33.51 21.55
N LYS A 97 -0.08 33.42 22.18
CA LYS A 97 -0.83 32.16 22.30
C LYS A 97 -1.18 31.52 20.97
N ILE A 98 -1.63 32.30 20.01
CA ILE A 98 -1.91 31.78 18.66
C ILE A 98 -0.65 31.16 18.05
N ARG A 99 0.53 31.76 18.29
CA ARG A 99 1.80 31.22 17.80
C ARG A 99 2.18 29.92 18.52
N GLU A 100 1.97 29.86 19.83
CA GLU A 100 2.17 28.65 20.64
C GLU A 100 1.27 27.52 20.16
N GLU A 101 -0.04 27.75 20.02
CA GLU A 101 -1.01 26.77 19.53
C GLU A 101 -0.68 26.30 18.11
N LYS A 102 -0.24 27.21 17.22
CA LYS A 102 0.23 26.86 15.88
C LYS A 102 1.48 25.98 15.91
N ALA A 103 2.42 26.26 16.81
CA ALA A 103 3.63 25.46 16.97
C ALA A 103 3.28 24.06 17.50
N GLU A 104 2.43 23.97 18.53
CA GLU A 104 1.99 22.71 19.12
C GLU A 104 1.22 21.84 18.12
N THR A 105 0.31 22.45 17.35
CA THR A 105 -0.43 21.72 16.31
C THR A 105 0.48 21.27 15.16
N ALA A 106 1.49 22.06 14.78
CA ALA A 106 2.48 21.66 13.79
C ALA A 106 3.35 20.49 14.27
N GLU A 107 3.77 20.50 15.54
CA GLU A 107 4.55 19.41 16.14
C GLU A 107 3.74 18.11 16.19
N LYS A 108 2.49 18.16 16.67
CA LYS A 108 1.59 17.00 16.67
C LYS A 108 1.34 16.46 15.27
N LYS A 109 1.21 17.35 14.28
CA LYS A 109 1.06 16.95 12.88
C LYS A 109 2.32 16.24 12.38
N ALA A 110 3.51 16.79 12.62
CA ALA A 110 4.77 16.18 12.21
C ALA A 110 4.97 14.79 12.85
N ALA A 111 4.61 14.64 14.14
CA ALA A 111 4.66 13.34 14.82
C ALA A 111 3.68 12.33 14.20
N ASN A 112 2.47 12.77 13.84
CA ASN A 112 1.49 11.92 13.15
C ASN A 112 1.99 11.49 11.77
N ASP A 113 2.51 12.44 10.97
CA ASP A 113 3.05 12.14 9.65
C ASP A 113 4.21 11.13 9.72
N ALA A 114 5.06 11.21 10.77
CA ALA A 114 6.11 10.22 11.02
C ALA A 114 5.55 8.83 11.37
N LEU A 115 4.48 8.74 12.17
CA LEU A 115 3.81 7.48 12.47
C LEU A 115 3.13 6.88 11.23
N ILE A 116 2.51 7.71 10.38
CA ILE A 116 1.92 7.28 9.12
C ILE A 116 2.99 6.66 8.22
N LEU A 117 4.16 7.29 8.11
CA LEU A 117 5.29 6.74 7.36
C LEU A 117 5.75 5.39 7.93
N GLY A 118 5.85 5.27 9.25
CA GLY A 118 6.18 4.00 9.92
C GLY A 118 5.17 2.90 9.62
N LEU A 119 3.87 3.22 9.64
CA LEU A 119 2.80 2.29 9.32
C LEU A 119 2.84 1.85 7.85
N HIS A 120 3.14 2.76 6.93
CA HIS A 120 3.32 2.39 5.52
C HIS A 120 4.47 1.41 5.33
N ASN A 121 5.62 1.64 5.97
CA ASN A 121 6.76 0.73 5.90
C ASN A 121 6.39 -0.68 6.39
N LEU A 122 5.71 -0.77 7.54
CA LEU A 122 5.26 -2.06 8.09
C LEU A 122 4.29 -2.78 7.15
N LYS A 123 3.36 -2.04 6.54
CA LYS A 123 2.40 -2.61 5.58
C LYS A 123 3.10 -3.16 4.33
N TYR A 124 4.13 -2.48 3.84
CA TYR A 124 4.93 -2.98 2.72
C TYR A 124 5.68 -4.26 3.09
N GLU A 125 6.28 -4.30 4.28
CA GLU A 125 6.95 -5.50 4.78
C GLU A 125 5.99 -6.68 4.91
N GLU A 126 4.82 -6.47 5.52
CA GLU A 126 3.78 -7.49 5.64
C GLU A 126 3.36 -8.03 4.27
N GLN A 127 3.12 -7.15 3.30
CA GLN A 127 2.74 -7.54 1.95
C GLN A 127 3.85 -8.35 1.26
N SER A 128 5.11 -7.94 1.42
CA SER A 128 6.26 -8.68 0.89
C SER A 128 6.32 -10.08 1.48
N LEU A 129 6.29 -10.19 2.80
CA LEU A 129 6.34 -11.48 3.51
C LEU A 129 5.16 -12.38 3.14
N ARG A 130 3.95 -11.84 3.04
CA ARG A 130 2.77 -12.59 2.57
C ARG A 130 2.98 -13.11 1.15
N SER A 131 3.57 -12.31 0.26
CA SER A 131 3.85 -12.74 -1.11
C SER A 131 4.90 -13.84 -1.19
N GLU A 132 5.95 -13.75 -0.36
CA GLU A 132 7.00 -14.78 -0.26
C GLU A 132 6.46 -16.07 0.34
N ILE A 133 5.64 -16.00 1.39
CA ILE A 133 4.96 -17.16 1.98
C ILE A 133 4.05 -17.81 0.94
N ALA A 134 3.25 -17.03 0.21
CA ALA A 134 2.39 -17.56 -0.84
C ALA A 134 3.20 -18.23 -1.97
N ALA A 135 4.35 -17.65 -2.34
CA ALA A 135 5.24 -18.24 -3.34
C ALA A 135 5.87 -19.56 -2.83
N ALA A 136 6.26 -19.62 -1.56
CA ALA A 136 6.80 -20.82 -0.93
C ALA A 136 5.76 -21.93 -0.78
N GLN A 137 4.53 -21.59 -0.37
CA GLN A 137 3.43 -22.54 -0.22
C GLN A 137 2.95 -23.11 -1.56
N ASN A 138 2.92 -22.27 -2.60
CA ASN A 138 2.52 -22.69 -3.96
C ASN A 138 3.71 -23.20 -4.79
N TYR A 139 4.85 -23.47 -4.15
CA TYR A 139 6.00 -23.98 -4.85
C TYR A 139 5.66 -25.32 -5.50
N ASN A 140 5.84 -25.40 -6.82
CA ASN A 140 5.48 -26.59 -7.58
C ASN A 140 6.54 -27.68 -7.38
N HIS A 141 6.38 -28.47 -6.32
CA HIS A 141 7.28 -29.56 -6.02
C HIS A 141 7.20 -30.65 -7.10
N LYS A 142 8.34 -31.01 -7.70
CA LYS A 142 8.38 -32.00 -8.80
C LYS A 142 7.86 -33.39 -8.40
N TYR A 143 8.01 -33.77 -7.13
CA TYR A 143 7.60 -35.10 -6.65
C TYR A 143 6.08 -35.29 -6.64
N THR A 144 5.27 -34.23 -6.57
CA THR A 144 3.80 -34.35 -6.60
C THR A 144 3.27 -34.74 -7.97
N LYS A 145 4.05 -34.54 -9.03
CA LYS A 145 3.72 -34.95 -10.40
C LYS A 145 4.20 -36.35 -10.75
N LEU A 146 5.02 -36.97 -9.89
CA LEU A 146 5.57 -38.29 -10.16
C LEU A 146 4.50 -39.35 -9.86
N PRO A 147 4.20 -40.28 -10.79
CA PRO A 147 3.27 -41.37 -10.53
C PRO A 147 3.94 -42.38 -9.60
N LEU A 148 3.82 -42.15 -8.30
CA LEU A 148 4.35 -43.02 -7.24
C LEU A 148 3.33 -44.09 -6.87
N ILE A 149 3.82 -45.27 -6.47
CA ILE A 149 2.99 -46.32 -5.86
C ILE A 149 2.27 -45.74 -4.63
N PRO A 150 0.96 -45.97 -4.42
CA PRO A 150 0.24 -45.53 -3.22
C PRO A 150 0.94 -45.95 -1.92
N THR A 151 0.77 -45.17 -0.85
CA THR A 151 1.41 -45.42 0.45
C THR A 151 1.14 -46.82 0.97
N ASP A 152 -0.12 -47.25 0.90
CA ASP A 152 -0.57 -48.51 1.49
C ASP A 152 0.08 -49.70 0.77
N ALA A 153 0.07 -49.68 -0.56
CA ALA A 153 0.72 -50.69 -1.39
C ALA A 153 2.26 -50.69 -1.28
N PHE A 154 2.86 -49.55 -0.91
CA PHE A 154 4.29 -49.46 -0.65
C PHE A 154 4.67 -50.09 0.70
N VAL A 155 3.90 -49.82 1.76
CA VAL A 155 4.14 -50.38 3.10
C VAL A 155 3.87 -51.89 3.11
N GLU A 156 2.89 -52.38 2.34
CA GLU A 156 2.66 -53.82 2.15
C GLU A 156 3.86 -54.53 1.53
N LYS A 157 4.52 -53.91 0.54
CA LYS A 157 5.72 -54.47 -0.11
C LYS A 157 6.98 -54.31 0.74
N TYR A 158 7.08 -53.22 1.47
CA TYR A 158 8.25 -52.86 2.26
C TYR A 158 7.83 -52.54 3.71
N SER A 159 7.54 -53.60 4.47
CA SER A 159 7.09 -53.51 5.87
C SER A 159 8.09 -52.80 6.79
N GLN A 160 9.37 -52.73 6.39
CA GLN A 160 10.43 -52.00 7.10
C GLN A 160 10.17 -50.49 7.23
N TYR A 161 9.28 -49.91 6.41
CA TYR A 161 8.91 -48.50 6.46
C TYR A 161 7.53 -48.24 7.12
N ALA A 162 6.94 -49.24 7.77
CA ALA A 162 5.62 -49.11 8.40
C ALA A 162 5.57 -48.05 9.52
N ASP A 163 6.67 -47.93 10.28
CA ASP A 163 6.79 -46.99 11.40
C ASP A 163 7.54 -45.69 11.04
N ALA A 164 7.89 -45.51 9.76
CA ALA A 164 8.66 -44.35 9.30
C ALA A 164 7.80 -43.08 9.21
N SER A 165 8.43 -41.91 9.36
CA SER A 165 7.74 -40.63 9.18
C SER A 165 7.25 -40.45 7.73
N GLU A 166 6.17 -39.71 7.50
CA GLU A 166 5.64 -39.44 6.15
C GLU A 166 6.71 -38.89 5.19
N HIS A 167 7.61 -38.05 5.71
CA HIS A 167 8.73 -37.52 4.95
C HIS A 167 9.75 -38.60 4.55
N GLU A 168 10.08 -39.50 5.48
CA GLU A 168 11.02 -40.60 5.23
C GLU A 168 10.40 -41.62 4.26
N LEU A 169 9.10 -41.90 4.42
CA LEU A 169 8.33 -42.80 3.56
C LEU A 169 8.26 -42.24 2.13
N THR A 170 8.03 -40.94 1.95
CA THR A 170 8.04 -40.31 0.62
C THR A 170 9.41 -40.32 -0.05
N ILE A 171 10.50 -40.10 0.70
CA ILE A 171 11.87 -40.23 0.18
C ILE A 171 12.13 -41.68 -0.27
N ALA A 172 11.83 -42.67 0.59
CA ALA A 172 12.02 -44.07 0.28
C ALA A 172 11.22 -44.50 -0.96
N ARG A 173 9.99 -44.00 -1.12
CA ARG A 173 9.16 -44.24 -2.30
C ARG A 173 9.78 -43.70 -3.59
N ILE A 174 10.35 -42.49 -3.55
CA ILE A 174 11.00 -41.89 -4.72
C ILE A 174 12.25 -42.68 -5.11
N GLU A 175 13.05 -43.09 -4.13
CA GLU A 175 14.28 -43.85 -4.37
C GLU A 175 13.98 -45.23 -4.96
N GLN A 176 12.95 -45.91 -4.46
CA GLN A 176 12.51 -47.20 -5.02
C GLN A 176 11.99 -47.06 -6.46
N GLU A 177 11.14 -46.07 -6.74
CA GLU A 177 10.68 -45.79 -8.11
C GLU A 177 11.86 -45.46 -9.05
N HIS A 178 12.89 -44.77 -8.55
CA HIS A 178 14.10 -44.51 -9.31
C HIS A 178 14.83 -45.82 -9.67
N GLN A 179 15.06 -46.69 -8.68
CA GLN A 179 15.71 -48.00 -8.89
C GLN A 179 14.93 -48.86 -9.89
N ASP A 180 13.60 -48.94 -9.74
CA ASP A 180 12.72 -49.67 -10.65
C ASP A 180 12.82 -49.14 -12.10
N ARG A 181 12.87 -47.81 -12.29
CA ARG A 181 13.02 -47.21 -13.62
C ARG A 181 14.38 -47.48 -14.23
N VAL A 182 15.45 -47.43 -13.45
CA VAL A 182 16.80 -47.75 -13.91
C VAL A 182 16.88 -49.21 -14.36
N GLU A 183 16.31 -50.13 -13.59
CA GLU A 183 16.23 -51.55 -13.97
C GLU A 183 15.40 -51.77 -15.24
N LEU A 184 14.23 -51.14 -15.34
CA LEU A 184 13.37 -51.24 -16.52
C LEU A 184 14.05 -50.69 -17.76
N GLU A 185 14.80 -49.60 -17.64
CA GLU A 185 15.57 -49.02 -18.75
C GLU A 185 16.73 -49.93 -19.16
N ALA A 186 17.44 -50.53 -18.21
CA ALA A 186 18.48 -51.52 -18.51
C ALA A 186 17.90 -52.74 -19.26
N ARG A 187 16.77 -53.30 -18.78
CA ARG A 187 16.07 -54.40 -19.44
C ARG A 187 15.56 -54.01 -20.83
N ARG A 188 15.08 -52.77 -21.01
CA ARG A 188 14.67 -52.23 -22.31
C ARG A 188 15.85 -52.17 -23.28
N GLN A 189 17.00 -51.68 -22.83
CA GLN A 189 18.22 -51.63 -23.65
C GLN A 189 18.70 -53.03 -24.03
N GLU A 190 18.65 -54.00 -23.11
CA GLU A 190 19.01 -55.39 -23.41
C GLU A 190 18.07 -56.01 -24.45
N LYS A 191 16.76 -55.85 -24.29
CA LYS A 191 15.77 -56.32 -25.28
C LYS A 191 15.93 -55.64 -26.64
N LEU A 192 16.28 -54.34 -26.67
CA LEU A 192 16.59 -53.64 -27.90
C LEU A 192 17.83 -54.23 -28.60
N LYS A 193 18.88 -54.56 -27.85
CA LYS A 193 20.07 -55.24 -28.38
C LYS A 193 19.71 -56.62 -28.93
N GLN A 194 18.91 -57.42 -28.21
CA GLN A 194 18.44 -58.73 -28.68
C GLN A 194 17.61 -58.61 -29.96
N LYS A 195 16.68 -57.63 -30.02
CA LYS A 195 15.90 -57.33 -31.23
C LYS A 195 16.80 -56.97 -32.41
N GLN A 196 17.82 -56.14 -32.21
CA GLN A 196 18.77 -55.78 -33.28
C GLN A 196 19.58 -56.98 -33.77
N LYS A 197 20.03 -57.85 -32.85
CA LYS A 197 20.72 -59.11 -33.20
C LYS A 197 19.82 -60.01 -34.06
N LEU A 198 18.58 -60.24 -33.63
CA LEU A 198 17.61 -61.05 -34.38
C LEU A 198 17.31 -60.45 -35.76
N ILE A 199 17.17 -59.13 -35.88
CA ILE A 199 16.98 -58.48 -37.19
C ILE A 199 18.20 -58.71 -38.09
N ALA A 200 19.41 -58.63 -37.55
CA ALA A 200 20.63 -58.89 -38.31
C ALA A 200 20.72 -60.36 -38.76
N GLU A 201 20.35 -61.31 -37.89
CA GLU A 201 20.29 -62.74 -38.21
C GLU A 201 19.25 -63.02 -39.30
N VAL A 202 18.01 -62.50 -39.16
CA VAL A 202 16.96 -62.65 -40.17
C VAL A 202 17.37 -62.02 -41.50
N LYS A 203 18.03 -60.86 -41.49
CA LYS A 203 18.56 -60.22 -42.69
C LYS A 203 19.62 -61.10 -43.35
N LYS A 204 20.57 -61.64 -42.58
CA LYS A 204 21.60 -62.54 -43.08
C LYS A 204 20.98 -63.81 -43.68
N SER A 205 20.05 -64.45 -42.98
CA SER A 205 19.34 -65.62 -43.49
C SER A 205 18.55 -65.32 -44.76
N LYS A 206 17.97 -64.12 -44.89
CA LYS A 206 17.31 -63.68 -46.12
C LYS A 206 18.31 -63.53 -47.26
N ASP A 207 19.46 -62.89 -47.01
CA ASP A 207 20.53 -62.72 -48.00
C ASP A 207 21.15 -64.07 -48.42
N ASP A 208 21.27 -65.01 -47.50
CA ASP A 208 21.71 -66.39 -47.78
C ASP A 208 20.66 -67.15 -48.60
N LEU A 209 19.36 -66.97 -48.32
CA LEU A 209 18.27 -67.56 -49.10
C LEU A 209 18.23 -67.02 -50.53
N THR A 210 18.34 -65.70 -50.72
CA THR A 210 18.35 -65.10 -52.08
C THR A 210 19.58 -65.53 -52.85
N ARG A 211 20.71 -65.75 -52.18
CA ARG A 211 21.89 -66.35 -52.80
C ARG A 211 21.66 -67.80 -53.24
N LEU A 212 21.02 -68.61 -52.39
CA LEU A 212 20.67 -69.99 -52.73
C LEU A 212 19.66 -70.03 -53.89
N ASP A 213 18.66 -69.15 -53.87
CA ASP A 213 17.67 -69.00 -54.94
C ASP A 213 18.36 -68.69 -56.28
N GLY A 214 19.27 -67.71 -56.30
CA GLY A 214 20.08 -67.43 -57.49
C GLY A 214 21.05 -68.54 -57.91
N MET A 215 21.48 -69.43 -56.99
CA MET A 215 22.25 -70.63 -57.35
C MET A 215 21.35 -71.70 -57.96
N VAL A 216 20.13 -71.88 -57.44
CA VAL A 216 19.14 -72.81 -57.98
C VAL A 216 18.68 -72.37 -59.36
N GLU A 217 18.41 -71.08 -59.58
CA GLU A 217 18.10 -70.55 -60.92
C GLU A 217 19.21 -70.90 -61.92
N LYS A 218 20.48 -70.64 -61.58
CA LYS A 218 21.62 -71.01 -62.42
C LYS A 218 21.73 -72.52 -62.64
N PHE A 219 21.44 -73.32 -61.61
CA PHE A 219 21.44 -74.77 -61.72
C PHE A 219 20.34 -75.24 -62.69
N VAL A 220 19.13 -74.68 -62.59
CA VAL A 220 18.04 -74.95 -63.53
C VAL A 220 18.45 -74.56 -64.95
N GLU A 221 19.00 -73.35 -65.16
CA GLU A 221 19.48 -72.91 -66.47
C GLU A 221 20.54 -73.85 -67.07
N HIS A 222 21.49 -74.33 -66.25
CA HIS A 222 22.52 -75.26 -66.69
C HIS A 222 21.99 -76.68 -66.99
N PHE A 223 20.96 -77.14 -66.27
CA PHE A 223 20.36 -78.46 -66.48
C PHE A 223 19.21 -78.45 -67.48
N GLU A 224 18.67 -77.30 -67.85
CA GLU A 224 17.64 -77.16 -68.87
C GLU A 224 18.05 -77.71 -70.26
N PRO A 225 19.30 -77.51 -70.76
CA PRO A 225 19.75 -78.19 -71.96
C PRO A 225 19.80 -79.72 -71.81
N ILE A 226 20.23 -80.23 -70.65
CA ILE A 226 20.30 -81.68 -70.37
C ILE A 226 18.88 -82.29 -70.33
N ARG A 227 17.92 -81.59 -69.72
CA ARG A 227 16.52 -81.99 -69.68
C ARG A 227 15.87 -81.98 -71.07
N LYS A 228 16.21 -81.01 -71.94
CA LYS A 228 15.75 -80.97 -73.33
C LYS A 228 16.27 -82.16 -74.15
N VAL A 229 17.50 -82.62 -73.89
CA VAL A 229 18.08 -83.80 -74.55
C VAL A 229 17.46 -85.11 -74.05
N LEU A 230 17.19 -85.24 -72.75
CA LEU A 230 16.56 -86.43 -72.16
C LEU A 230 15.05 -86.54 -72.43
N ALA A 231 14.35 -85.43 -72.68
CA ALA A 231 12.92 -85.43 -73.00
C ALA A 231 12.62 -85.66 -74.50
N THR A 232 13.67 -85.78 -75.34
CA THR A 232 13.58 -86.07 -76.78
C THR A 232 13.81 -87.54 -77.13
N GLU A 233 13.84 -88.43 -76.14
CA GLU A 233 13.63 -89.89 -76.28
C GLU A 233 12.18 -90.24 -75.92
#